data_AF-A0A165BNE0-F1
#
_entry.id   AF-A0A165BNE0-F1
#
_cell.length_a   1.000
_cell.length_b   1.000
_cell.length_c   1.000
_cell.angle_alpha   90.00
_cell.angle_beta   90.00
_cell.angle_gamma   90.00
#
_symmetry.space_group_name_H-M   'P 1'
#
loop_
_entity.id
_entity.type
_entity.pdbx_description
1 polymer ?
#
loop_
_entity_poly.entity_id
_entity_poly.type
_entity_poly.pdbx_seq_one_letter_code
_entity_poly.pdbx_strand_id
1 'polypeptide(L)'
;MGLPADTNRRVMEDWHLAIALTIAWDADWDDYDRSLLDHRLEIPENAPKEHRLRLETYNHKYIRFSVLQKRVLEDKLPSPSMFGKAGPEGWRKTQYTDVRILCLRPPAAKGLPLRMLHNVFRQFTLNLHKPLPKGSATADSATRVAATLCAEMGKAFDNETQRSETFDTCFFPLFSDGDRWKFEHLVKVKHSALPVLVKLVNEPYGEDVHRLLARHHFAPSLYGYARYEGAPCAYIMEYLQSLTWTTLYNFSRGNASNKDKRAIRRSLQHLVGILEDNQVVHGDLRPVNIMLQVDDERKLVRSKGRKSTAKIRVVDFDWAGKAGEVLYPVLRNQDIDWPGNSDGPIEGGHNRQLVKSWFYEAFSLPFDTVPPKNADLEDRRHT
;
A
#
# COMPACT_ATOMS: atom_id res chain seq x y z
N MET A 1 53.40 0.66 -41.10
CA MET A 1 52.24 1.58 -41.05
C MET A 1 51.56 1.35 -39.71
N GLY A 2 51.59 2.35 -38.83
CA GLY A 2 51.03 2.25 -37.48
C GLY A 2 49.51 2.06 -37.56
N LEU A 3 49.01 1.05 -36.84
CA LEU A 3 47.57 0.88 -36.62
C LEU A 3 47.05 2.10 -35.83
N PRO A 4 45.78 2.50 -35.97
CA PRO A 4 45.16 3.59 -35.20
C PRO A 4 44.89 3.19 -33.72
N ALA A 5 45.87 2.54 -33.09
CA ALA A 5 45.78 1.99 -31.75
C ALA A 5 45.64 3.09 -30.69
N ASP A 6 46.28 4.25 -30.89
CA ASP A 6 46.21 5.36 -29.93
C ASP A 6 44.88 6.12 -30.04
N THR A 7 44.34 6.31 -31.25
CA THR A 7 43.01 6.91 -31.44
C THR A 7 41.91 6.04 -30.84
N ASN A 8 41.93 4.73 -31.13
CA ASN A 8 40.95 3.81 -30.57
C ASN A 8 41.12 3.64 -29.05
N ARG A 9 42.34 3.72 -28.51
CA ARG A 9 42.57 3.73 -27.05
C ARG A 9 41.86 4.92 -26.40
N ARG A 10 42.02 6.12 -26.96
CA ARG A 10 41.38 7.34 -26.46
C ARG A 10 39.85 7.23 -26.50
N VAL A 11 39.30 6.73 -27.61
CA VAL A 11 37.85 6.46 -27.70
C VAL A 11 37.38 5.50 -26.61
N MET A 12 38.15 4.45 -26.29
CA MET A 12 37.81 3.54 -25.19
C MET A 12 37.84 4.22 -23.81
N GLU A 13 38.80 5.12 -23.58
CA GLU A 13 38.90 5.91 -22.34
C GLU A 13 37.71 6.86 -22.20
N ASP A 14 37.34 7.57 -23.28
CA ASP A 14 36.17 8.45 -23.32
C ASP A 14 34.87 7.68 -23.02
N TRP A 15 34.75 6.46 -23.56
CA TRP A 15 33.61 5.58 -23.28
C TRP A 15 33.58 5.06 -21.85
N HIS A 16 34.73 4.78 -21.23
CA HIS A 16 34.79 4.43 -19.81
C HIS A 16 34.36 5.59 -18.93
N LEU A 17 34.78 6.82 -19.25
CA LEU A 17 34.38 8.02 -18.53
C LEU A 17 32.87 8.26 -18.66
N ALA A 18 32.32 8.21 -19.87
CA ALA A 18 30.88 8.33 -20.11
C ALA A 18 30.06 7.32 -19.31
N ILE A 19 30.49 6.05 -19.27
CA ILE A 19 29.83 5.01 -18.48
C ILE A 19 29.93 5.30 -16.97
N ALA A 20 31.09 5.74 -16.49
CA ALA A 20 31.30 6.06 -15.08
C ALA A 20 30.40 7.21 -14.62
N LEU A 21 30.30 8.28 -15.43
CA LEU A 21 29.39 9.41 -15.19
C LEU A 21 27.92 8.96 -15.16
N THR A 22 27.51 8.06 -16.08
CA THR A 22 26.16 7.48 -16.06
C THR A 22 25.89 6.67 -14.78
N ILE A 23 26.86 5.86 -14.32
CA ILE A 23 26.72 5.05 -13.10
C ILE A 23 26.63 5.93 -11.85
N ALA A 24 27.35 7.05 -11.82
CA ALA A 24 27.33 8.02 -10.73
C ALA A 24 26.01 8.81 -10.64
N TRP A 25 25.10 8.64 -11.61
CA TRP A 25 23.83 9.37 -11.70
C TRP A 25 24.01 10.89 -11.79
N ASP A 26 25.10 11.33 -12.40
CA ASP A 26 25.28 12.76 -12.70
C ASP A 26 24.37 13.15 -13.87
N ALA A 27 23.42 14.05 -13.63
CA ALA A 27 22.47 14.53 -14.62
C ALA A 27 22.96 15.82 -15.30
N ASP A 28 23.97 16.49 -14.75
CA ASP A 28 24.47 17.79 -15.22
C ASP A 28 25.69 17.61 -16.13
N TRP A 29 25.53 16.79 -17.18
CA TRP A 29 26.58 16.65 -18.19
C TRP A 29 26.74 17.94 -18.96
N ASP A 30 27.95 18.51 -18.93
CA ASP A 30 28.31 19.65 -19.75
C ASP A 30 28.48 19.27 -21.23
N ASP A 31 28.77 20.24 -22.09
CA ASP A 31 28.93 20.01 -23.53
C ASP A 31 30.08 19.03 -23.85
N TYR A 32 31.12 19.02 -23.02
CA TYR A 32 32.26 18.11 -23.18
C TYR A 32 31.85 16.68 -22.83
N ASP A 33 31.21 16.45 -21.70
CA ASP A 33 30.71 15.14 -21.27
C ASP A 33 29.74 14.57 -22.31
N ARG A 34 28.82 15.40 -22.83
CA ARG A 34 27.87 15.00 -23.88
C ARG A 34 28.56 14.58 -25.18
N SER A 35 29.69 15.20 -25.51
CA SER A 35 30.45 14.89 -26.73
C SER A 35 31.08 13.48 -26.70
N LEU A 36 31.38 12.96 -25.51
CA LEU A 36 31.94 11.60 -25.34
C LEU A 36 31.03 10.53 -25.96
N LEU A 37 29.71 10.75 -25.93
CA LEU A 37 28.71 9.83 -26.48
C LEU A 37 28.74 9.76 -28.02
N ASP A 38 29.45 10.65 -28.70
CA ASP A 38 29.57 10.68 -30.17
C ASP A 38 30.85 10.02 -30.68
N HIS A 39 31.80 9.70 -29.80
CA HIS A 39 33.06 9.08 -30.19
C HIS A 39 32.87 7.64 -30.66
N ARG A 40 33.55 7.27 -31.75
CA ARG A 40 33.45 5.94 -32.38
C ARG A 40 34.83 5.39 -32.68
N LEU A 41 34.94 4.06 -32.62
CA LEU A 41 36.15 3.36 -32.99
C LEU A 41 36.37 3.49 -34.49
N GLU A 42 37.58 3.87 -34.88
CA GLU A 42 38.02 3.85 -36.26
C GLU A 42 38.20 2.40 -36.72
N ILE A 43 37.72 2.13 -37.94
CA ILE A 43 37.78 0.82 -38.56
C ILE A 43 38.75 0.92 -39.74
N PRO A 44 40.00 0.44 -39.60
CA PRO A 44 40.98 0.55 -40.68
C PRO A 44 40.52 -0.27 -41.89
N GLU A 45 40.61 0.32 -43.09
CA GLU A 45 40.21 -0.36 -44.33
C GLU A 45 40.98 -1.67 -44.55
N ASN A 46 42.24 -1.70 -44.13
CA ASN A 46 43.17 -2.82 -44.23
C ASN A 46 43.11 -3.80 -43.04
N ALA A 47 42.21 -3.62 -42.07
CA ALA A 47 42.15 -4.53 -40.93
C ALA A 47 41.57 -5.91 -41.32
N PRO A 48 42.02 -7.00 -40.68
CA PRO A 48 41.44 -8.33 -40.91
C PRO A 48 39.92 -8.33 -40.73
N LYS A 49 39.20 -9.10 -41.56
CA LYS A 49 37.72 -9.15 -41.58
C LYS A 49 37.11 -9.38 -40.19
N GLU A 50 37.71 -10.27 -39.39
CA GLU A 50 37.25 -10.55 -38.02
C GLU A 50 37.42 -9.34 -37.09
N HIS A 51 38.54 -8.62 -37.21
CA HIS A 51 38.79 -7.41 -36.44
C HIS A 51 37.80 -6.30 -36.82
N ARG A 52 37.53 -6.11 -38.12
CA ARG A 52 36.52 -5.17 -38.60
C ARG A 52 35.15 -5.47 -38.02
N LEU A 53 34.69 -6.71 -38.11
CA LEU A 53 33.40 -7.14 -37.56
C LEU A 53 33.30 -6.88 -36.05
N ARG A 54 34.39 -7.08 -35.32
CA ARG A 54 34.44 -6.81 -33.88
C ARG A 54 34.32 -5.31 -33.56
N LEU A 55 35.03 -4.45 -34.28
CA LEU A 55 34.93 -2.99 -34.12
C LEU A 55 33.54 -2.47 -34.52
N GLU A 56 32.96 -2.97 -35.60
CA GLU A 56 31.57 -2.69 -36.01
C GLU A 56 30.57 -3.06 -34.92
N THR A 57 30.76 -4.23 -34.29
CA THR A 57 29.91 -4.69 -33.19
C THR A 57 30.01 -3.78 -31.97
N TYR A 58 31.21 -3.30 -31.62
CA TYR A 58 31.39 -2.35 -30.52
C TYR A 58 30.76 -0.99 -30.84
N ASN A 59 30.99 -0.45 -32.05
CA ASN A 59 30.37 0.79 -32.48
C ASN A 59 28.84 0.70 -32.48
N HIS A 60 28.26 -0.45 -32.85
CA HIS A 60 26.81 -0.65 -32.75
C HIS A 60 26.31 -0.58 -31.30
N LYS A 61 27.05 -1.15 -30.35
CA LYS A 61 26.73 -1.04 -28.91
C LYS A 61 26.87 0.40 -28.39
N TYR A 62 27.92 1.11 -28.81
CA TYR A 62 28.17 2.51 -28.49
C TYR A 62 27.06 3.43 -29.01
N ILE A 63 26.65 3.28 -30.26
CA ILE A 63 25.52 4.00 -30.82
C ILE A 63 24.25 3.75 -30.00
N ARG A 64 23.97 2.48 -29.67
CA ARG A 64 22.79 2.13 -28.89
C ARG A 64 22.80 2.76 -27.49
N PHE A 65 23.93 2.72 -26.79
CA PHE A 65 24.08 3.36 -25.49
C PHE A 65 23.94 4.88 -25.60
N SER A 66 24.67 5.50 -26.53
CA SER A 66 24.65 6.95 -26.79
C SER A 66 23.23 7.47 -26.99
N VAL A 67 22.45 6.80 -27.85
CA VAL A 67 21.05 7.17 -28.11
C VAL A 67 20.19 7.10 -26.84
N LEU A 68 20.38 6.09 -26.00
CA LEU A 68 19.62 5.95 -24.76
C LEU A 68 20.03 7.01 -23.72
N GLN A 69 21.33 7.22 -23.54
CA GLN A 69 21.85 8.16 -22.55
C GLN A 69 21.51 9.61 -22.90
N LYS A 70 21.62 10.01 -24.18
CA LYS A 70 21.19 11.35 -24.60
C LYS A 70 19.70 11.61 -24.31
N ARG A 71 18.84 10.59 -24.47
CA ARG A 71 17.42 10.69 -24.12
C ARG A 71 17.17 10.83 -22.61
N VAL A 72 18.02 10.23 -21.78
CA VAL A 72 18.00 10.41 -20.31
C VAL A 72 18.39 11.85 -19.97
N LEU A 73 19.51 12.34 -20.51
CA LEU A 73 20.07 13.67 -20.24
C LEU A 73 19.21 14.83 -20.79
N GLU A 74 18.39 14.58 -21.82
CA GLU A 74 17.44 15.54 -22.38
C GLU A 74 16.08 15.58 -21.65
N ASP A 75 15.95 14.89 -20.52
CA ASP A 75 14.80 14.94 -19.60
C ASP A 75 13.44 14.51 -20.20
N LYS A 76 13.47 13.78 -21.32
CA LYS A 76 12.25 13.25 -21.98
C LYS A 76 11.77 11.91 -21.40
N LEU A 77 12.35 11.44 -20.31
CA LEU A 77 11.91 10.22 -19.66
C LEU A 77 10.78 10.52 -18.68
N PRO A 78 9.68 9.74 -18.70
CA PRO A 78 8.65 9.85 -17.68
C PRO A 78 9.25 9.60 -16.29
N SER A 79 8.81 10.37 -15.28
CA SER A 79 9.24 10.13 -13.90
C SER A 79 8.83 8.73 -13.41
N PRO A 80 9.52 8.14 -12.43
CA PRO A 80 9.15 6.83 -11.86
C PRO A 80 7.67 6.69 -11.49
N SER A 81 7.02 7.77 -11.04
CA SER A 81 5.59 7.79 -10.70
C SER A 81 4.65 7.81 -11.92
N MET A 82 5.09 8.31 -13.08
CA MET A 82 4.33 8.24 -14.34
C MET A 82 4.11 6.80 -14.80
N PHE A 83 5.04 5.90 -14.50
CA PHE A 83 4.90 4.47 -14.77
C PHE A 83 3.79 3.79 -13.94
N GLY A 84 3.29 4.44 -12.89
CA GLY A 84 2.14 3.95 -12.11
C GLY A 84 0.78 4.43 -12.63
N LYS A 85 0.73 5.39 -13.57
CA LYS A 85 -0.53 6.02 -14.01
C LYS A 85 -1.22 5.20 -15.10
N ALA A 86 -2.54 5.05 -14.96
CA ALA A 86 -3.40 4.56 -16.05
C ALA A 86 -3.66 5.71 -17.02
N GLY A 87 -3.11 5.67 -18.24
CA GLY A 87 -3.31 6.73 -19.22
C GLY A 87 -2.45 6.61 -20.49
N PRO A 88 -2.65 7.51 -21.48
CA PRO A 88 -1.99 7.49 -22.78
C PRO A 88 -0.47 7.75 -22.73
N GLU A 89 0.09 8.06 -21.56
CA GLU A 89 1.54 8.19 -21.30
C GLU A 89 2.03 7.25 -20.18
N GLY A 90 1.16 6.35 -19.71
CA GLY A 90 1.45 5.42 -18.61
C GLY A 90 2.26 4.19 -19.02
N TRP A 91 2.41 3.24 -18.08
CA TRP A 91 3.18 1.99 -18.22
C TRP A 91 3.02 1.32 -19.59
N ARG A 92 1.76 1.12 -20.02
CA ARG A 92 1.43 0.35 -21.22
C ARG A 92 2.11 0.90 -22.47
N LYS A 93 1.96 2.20 -22.77
CA LYS A 93 2.49 2.76 -24.01
C LYS A 93 4.02 2.81 -23.97
N THR A 94 4.60 3.11 -22.82
CA THR A 94 6.06 3.19 -22.63
C THR A 94 6.76 1.84 -22.78
N GLN A 95 6.07 0.72 -22.55
CA GLN A 95 6.62 -0.62 -22.82
C GLN A 95 6.79 -0.92 -24.32
N TYR A 96 6.08 -0.21 -25.20
CA TYR A 96 6.19 -0.36 -26.66
C TYR A 96 7.12 0.67 -27.31
N THR A 97 7.77 1.52 -26.53
CA THR A 97 8.79 2.45 -27.02
C THR A 97 10.20 1.93 -26.74
N ASP A 98 11.20 2.62 -27.27
CA ASP A 98 12.62 2.32 -27.02
C ASP A 98 13.05 2.62 -25.58
N VAL A 99 12.27 3.38 -24.81
CA VAL A 99 12.56 3.79 -23.42
C VAL A 99 11.86 2.88 -22.39
N ARG A 100 11.46 1.68 -22.81
CA ARG A 100 10.84 0.69 -21.94
C ARG A 100 11.74 0.32 -20.75
N ILE A 101 11.12 0.13 -19.59
CA ILE A 101 11.81 -0.35 -18.39
C ILE A 101 12.13 -1.84 -18.57
N LEU A 102 13.40 -2.22 -18.46
CA LEU A 102 13.86 -3.60 -18.61
C LEU A 102 13.96 -4.36 -17.28
N CYS A 103 13.11 -4.05 -16.30
CA CYS A 103 13.11 -4.71 -14.99
C CYS A 103 12.24 -5.97 -14.96
N LEU A 104 12.47 -6.90 -15.91
CA LEU A 104 11.67 -8.12 -16.08
C LEU A 104 10.17 -7.88 -16.36
N ARG A 105 9.82 -6.69 -16.87
CA ARG A 105 8.46 -6.34 -17.26
C ARG A 105 8.46 -5.57 -18.61
N PRO A 106 7.94 -6.14 -19.70
CA PRO A 106 7.30 -7.45 -19.81
C PRO A 106 8.27 -8.59 -19.45
N PRO A 107 7.79 -9.80 -19.10
CA PRO A 107 8.64 -10.92 -18.68
C PRO A 107 9.74 -11.30 -19.70
N ALA A 108 9.53 -10.95 -20.97
CA ALA A 108 10.49 -11.13 -22.06
C ALA A 108 11.64 -10.11 -22.07
N ALA A 109 11.54 -9.01 -21.31
CA ALA A 109 12.55 -7.97 -21.22
C ALA A 109 13.72 -8.43 -20.31
N LYS A 110 14.92 -8.52 -20.88
CA LYS A 110 16.15 -8.84 -20.14
C LYS A 110 16.85 -7.54 -19.75
N GLY A 111 16.88 -7.21 -18.46
CA GLY A 111 17.72 -6.17 -17.87
C GLY A 111 18.83 -6.75 -17.01
N LEU A 112 19.58 -5.89 -16.33
CA LEU A 112 20.57 -6.31 -15.34
C LEU A 112 19.89 -7.16 -14.24
N PRO A 113 20.53 -8.24 -13.75
CA PRO A 113 19.97 -9.04 -12.66
C PRO A 113 19.57 -8.15 -11.47
N LEU A 114 18.32 -8.22 -11.01
CA LEU A 114 17.77 -7.42 -9.90
C LEU A 114 18.68 -7.39 -8.65
N ARG A 115 19.42 -8.47 -8.40
CA ARG A 115 20.46 -8.59 -7.36
C ARG A 115 21.57 -7.52 -7.41
N MET A 116 21.78 -6.90 -8.58
CA MET A 116 22.77 -5.84 -8.79
C MET A 116 22.23 -4.46 -8.44
N LEU A 117 20.91 -4.31 -8.26
CA LEU A 117 20.26 -3.02 -8.00
C LEU A 117 20.19 -2.71 -6.50
N HIS A 118 20.04 -3.73 -5.64
CA HIS A 118 20.01 -3.57 -4.18
C HIS A 118 20.17 -4.92 -3.47
N ASN A 119 20.79 -4.94 -2.28
CA ASN A 119 21.02 -6.19 -1.51
C ASN A 119 19.71 -6.89 -1.12
N VAL A 120 18.61 -6.16 -0.96
CA VAL A 120 17.28 -6.76 -0.68
C VAL A 120 16.85 -7.73 -1.78
N PHE A 121 17.17 -7.45 -3.05
CA PHE A 121 16.84 -8.32 -4.17
C PHE A 121 17.75 -9.55 -4.23
N ARG A 122 19.03 -9.41 -3.84
CA ARG A 122 19.93 -10.55 -3.63
C ARG A 122 19.40 -11.45 -2.52
N GLN A 123 18.98 -10.88 -1.39
CA GLN A 123 18.42 -11.62 -0.27
C GLN A 123 17.09 -12.30 -0.62
N PHE A 124 16.24 -11.65 -1.40
CA PHE A 124 15.02 -12.23 -1.94
C PHE A 124 15.29 -13.47 -2.81
N THR A 125 16.27 -13.39 -3.73
CA THR A 125 16.68 -14.54 -4.54
C THR A 125 17.27 -15.67 -3.68
N LEU A 126 18.09 -15.35 -2.68
CA LEU A 126 18.59 -16.36 -1.74
C LEU A 126 17.46 -17.05 -0.97
N ASN A 127 16.43 -16.28 -0.57
CA ASN A 127 15.25 -16.83 0.10
C ASN A 127 14.38 -17.68 -0.84
N LEU A 128 14.27 -17.32 -2.12
CA LEU A 128 13.61 -18.12 -3.17
C LEU A 128 14.23 -19.50 -3.36
N HIS A 129 15.54 -19.65 -3.09
CA HIS A 129 16.27 -20.90 -3.20
C HIS A 129 16.39 -21.67 -1.88
N LYS A 130 15.88 -21.12 -0.77
CA LYS A 130 15.79 -21.88 0.48
C LYS A 130 14.76 -23.00 0.31
N PRO A 131 15.03 -24.22 0.81
CA PRO A 131 14.02 -25.26 0.86
C PRO A 131 12.81 -24.75 1.63
N LEU A 132 11.62 -24.90 1.06
CA LEU A 132 10.39 -24.68 1.81
C LEU A 132 10.34 -25.65 3.00
N PRO A 133 9.65 -25.30 4.10
CA PRO A 133 9.52 -26.17 5.27
C PRO A 133 9.05 -27.57 4.86
N LYS A 134 9.79 -28.61 5.27
CA LYS A 134 9.47 -30.01 4.95
C LYS A 134 8.11 -30.38 5.53
N GLY A 135 7.29 -31.08 4.76
CA GLY A 135 6.00 -31.64 5.21
C GLY A 135 4.76 -30.79 4.92
N SER A 136 4.90 -29.64 4.27
CA SER A 136 3.74 -28.86 3.82
C SER A 136 3.26 -29.35 2.45
N ALA A 137 2.08 -29.97 2.39
CA ALA A 137 1.42 -30.33 1.13
C ALA A 137 1.16 -29.12 0.20
N THR A 138 1.25 -27.89 0.73
CA THR A 138 1.01 -26.64 -0.01
C THR A 138 2.29 -25.99 -0.53
N ALA A 139 3.49 -26.46 -0.15
CA ALA A 139 4.76 -25.88 -0.57
C ALA A 139 4.91 -25.83 -2.10
N ASP A 140 4.64 -26.93 -2.78
CA ASP A 140 4.73 -27.00 -4.24
C ASP A 140 3.70 -26.10 -4.93
N SER A 141 2.50 -25.98 -4.36
CA SER A 141 1.46 -25.08 -4.87
C SER A 141 1.83 -23.61 -4.65
N ALA A 142 2.44 -23.27 -3.51
CA ALA A 142 2.97 -21.94 -3.23
C ALA A 142 4.08 -21.54 -4.21
N THR A 143 5.02 -22.45 -4.51
CA THR A 143 6.05 -22.19 -5.52
C THR A 143 5.46 -21.99 -6.91
N ARG A 144 4.48 -22.81 -7.32
CA ARG A 144 3.79 -22.66 -8.61
C ARG A 144 3.07 -21.32 -8.71
N VAL A 145 2.32 -20.93 -7.67
CA VAL A 145 1.60 -19.65 -7.65
C VAL A 145 2.55 -18.47 -7.64
N ALA A 146 3.65 -18.51 -6.87
CA ALA A 146 4.65 -17.46 -6.89
C ALA A 146 5.27 -17.28 -8.29
N ALA A 147 5.61 -18.39 -8.97
CA ALA A 147 6.13 -18.34 -10.33
C ALA A 147 5.11 -17.76 -11.34
N THR A 148 3.86 -18.21 -11.27
CA THR A 148 2.77 -17.68 -12.10
C THR A 148 2.55 -16.19 -11.84
N LEU A 149 2.52 -15.77 -10.58
CA LEU A 149 2.35 -14.36 -10.21
C LEU A 149 3.47 -13.49 -10.77
N CYS A 150 4.73 -13.92 -10.65
CA CYS A 150 5.86 -13.19 -11.22
C CYS A 150 5.76 -13.07 -12.75
N ALA A 151 5.27 -14.10 -13.44
CA ALA A 151 5.08 -14.07 -14.90
C ALA A 151 3.90 -13.16 -15.31
N GLU A 152 2.76 -13.25 -14.62
CA GLU A 152 1.54 -12.51 -14.95
C GLU A 152 1.65 -11.03 -14.56
N MET A 153 2.15 -10.71 -13.37
CA MET A 153 2.29 -9.33 -12.89
C MET A 153 3.37 -8.54 -13.63
N GLY A 154 4.18 -9.20 -14.46
CA GLY A 154 5.09 -8.55 -15.38
C GLY A 154 4.41 -8.04 -16.66
N LYS A 155 3.19 -8.48 -16.99
CA LYS A 155 2.46 -8.08 -18.19
C LYS A 155 1.88 -6.67 -18.05
N ALA A 156 1.55 -6.07 -19.19
CA ALA A 156 0.76 -4.83 -19.21
C ALA A 156 -0.74 -5.17 -19.11
N PHE A 157 -1.47 -4.45 -18.28
CA PHE A 157 -2.92 -4.56 -18.12
C PHE A 157 -3.62 -3.30 -18.61
N ASP A 158 -4.84 -3.44 -19.12
CA ASP A 158 -5.61 -2.31 -19.66
C ASP A 158 -6.16 -1.42 -18.55
N ASN A 159 -6.45 -1.99 -17.38
CA ASN A 159 -6.94 -1.27 -16.21
C ASN A 159 -6.64 -2.03 -14.89
N GLU A 160 -6.85 -1.34 -13.77
CA GLU A 160 -6.63 -1.86 -12.41
C GLU A 160 -7.49 -3.07 -12.08
N THR A 161 -8.73 -3.11 -12.60
CA THR A 161 -9.67 -4.21 -12.40
C THR A 161 -9.13 -5.50 -13.01
N GLN A 162 -8.68 -5.46 -14.27
CA GLN A 162 -8.10 -6.60 -14.97
C GLN A 162 -6.82 -7.11 -14.29
N ARG A 163 -5.97 -6.19 -13.80
CA ARG A 163 -4.78 -6.53 -13.03
C ARG A 163 -5.17 -7.27 -11.75
N SER A 164 -6.14 -6.75 -11.01
CA SER A 164 -6.64 -7.34 -9.76
C SER A 164 -7.29 -8.70 -9.99
N GLU A 165 -8.11 -8.86 -11.03
CA GLU A 165 -8.72 -10.15 -11.39
C GLU A 165 -7.67 -11.20 -11.79
N THR A 166 -6.64 -10.78 -12.52
CA THR A 166 -5.53 -11.67 -12.89
C THR A 166 -4.70 -12.06 -11.67
N PHE A 167 -4.46 -11.11 -10.76
CA PHE A 167 -3.81 -11.36 -9.48
C PHE A 167 -4.60 -12.39 -8.66
N ASP A 168 -5.90 -12.19 -8.47
CA ASP A 168 -6.80 -13.12 -7.77
C ASP A 168 -6.77 -14.51 -8.41
N THR A 169 -6.80 -14.58 -9.74
CA THR A 169 -6.74 -15.84 -10.50
C THR A 169 -5.44 -16.60 -10.25
N CYS A 170 -4.30 -15.89 -10.17
CA CYS A 170 -3.01 -16.51 -9.87
C CYS A 170 -2.99 -17.15 -8.47
N PHE A 171 -3.70 -16.54 -7.52
CA PHE A 171 -3.75 -16.97 -6.13
C PHE A 171 -4.77 -18.06 -5.84
N PHE A 172 -5.80 -18.21 -6.68
CA PHE A 172 -6.88 -19.19 -6.53
C PHE A 172 -6.42 -20.62 -6.21
N PRO A 173 -5.34 -21.17 -6.83
CA PRO A 173 -4.88 -22.53 -6.53
C PRO A 173 -4.29 -22.72 -5.12
N LEU A 174 -4.03 -21.65 -4.35
CA LEU A 174 -3.60 -21.75 -2.96
C LEU A 174 -4.74 -21.93 -1.97
N PHE A 175 -5.97 -21.65 -2.40
CA PHE A 175 -7.14 -21.71 -1.54
C PHE A 175 -8.01 -22.89 -1.96
N SER A 176 -8.35 -23.76 -1.01
CA SER A 176 -9.33 -24.82 -1.24
C SER A 176 -10.73 -24.19 -1.27
N ASP A 177 -11.62 -24.69 -2.13
CA ASP A 177 -13.06 -24.35 -2.16
C ASP A 177 -13.46 -22.92 -2.56
N GLY A 178 -12.76 -22.31 -3.52
CA GLY A 178 -13.25 -21.10 -4.19
C GLY A 178 -13.28 -19.83 -3.34
N ASP A 179 -12.69 -19.88 -2.15
CA ASP A 179 -12.45 -18.68 -1.33
C ASP A 179 -11.35 -17.83 -1.96
N ARG A 180 -11.66 -16.56 -2.23
CA ARG A 180 -10.65 -15.57 -2.65
C ARG A 180 -9.74 -15.21 -1.49
N TRP A 181 -8.50 -14.82 -1.79
CA TRP A 181 -7.62 -14.21 -0.79
C TRP A 181 -8.31 -12.98 -0.19
N LYS A 182 -8.53 -13.01 1.13
CA LYS A 182 -9.00 -11.88 1.92
C LYS A 182 -8.00 -11.69 3.06
N PHE A 183 -7.75 -10.45 3.47
CA PHE A 183 -6.99 -10.16 4.69
C PHE A 183 -7.72 -10.63 5.97
N GLU A 184 -8.99 -10.99 5.80
CA GLU A 184 -9.91 -11.40 6.84
C GLU A 184 -10.56 -12.73 6.45
N HIS A 185 -10.35 -13.75 7.28
CA HIS A 185 -10.96 -15.06 7.09
C HIS A 185 -12.07 -15.27 8.10
N LEU A 186 -13.25 -15.68 7.61
CA LEU A 186 -14.34 -16.14 8.45
C LEU A 186 -14.11 -17.62 8.77
N VAL A 187 -13.87 -17.94 10.03
CA VAL A 187 -13.62 -19.33 10.45
C VAL A 187 -14.75 -19.78 11.37
N LYS A 188 -15.31 -20.97 11.10
CA LYS A 188 -16.15 -21.69 12.08
C LYS A 188 -15.22 -22.50 12.98
N VAL A 189 -15.13 -22.15 14.25
CA VAL A 189 -14.32 -22.90 15.22
C VAL A 189 -15.02 -24.24 15.47
N LYS A 190 -14.31 -25.38 15.36
CA LYS A 190 -14.86 -26.75 15.50
C LYS A 190 -15.70 -27.00 16.77
N HIS A 191 -15.55 -26.16 17.79
CA HIS A 191 -16.26 -26.26 19.08
C HIS A 191 -17.15 -25.04 19.39
N SER A 192 -17.43 -24.15 18.43
CA SER A 192 -18.34 -23.01 18.58
C SER A 192 -19.29 -22.92 17.40
N ALA A 193 -20.58 -22.72 17.68
CA ALA A 193 -21.60 -22.49 16.65
C ALA A 193 -21.51 -21.08 16.01
N LEU A 194 -20.74 -20.16 16.60
CA LEU A 194 -20.65 -18.77 16.15
C LEU A 194 -19.40 -18.56 15.26
N PRO A 195 -19.56 -17.94 14.08
CA PRO A 195 -18.43 -17.60 13.23
C PRO A 195 -17.57 -16.50 13.88
N VAL A 196 -16.25 -16.59 13.68
CA VAL A 196 -15.28 -15.59 14.15
C VAL A 196 -14.52 -14.99 12.97
N LEU A 197 -14.05 -13.75 13.15
CA LEU A 197 -13.16 -13.08 12.21
C LEU A 197 -11.72 -13.34 12.61
N VAL A 198 -10.89 -13.74 11.64
CA VAL A 198 -9.44 -13.88 11.82
C VAL A 198 -8.72 -12.85 10.95
N LYS A 199 -7.97 -11.94 11.60
CA LYS A 199 -7.11 -10.94 10.94
C LYS A 199 -5.65 -11.37 11.05
N LEU A 200 -4.93 -11.36 9.94
CA LEU A 200 -3.49 -11.66 9.89
C LEU A 200 -2.69 -10.34 9.89
N VAL A 201 -1.78 -10.17 10.86
CA VAL A 201 -1.04 -8.92 11.06
C VAL A 201 0.46 -9.21 11.19
N ASN A 202 1.29 -8.47 10.43
CA ASN A 202 2.75 -8.61 10.43
C ASN A 202 3.46 -7.69 11.44
N GLU A 203 2.85 -6.54 11.72
CA GLU A 203 3.37 -5.47 12.58
C GLU A 203 2.71 -5.51 13.97
N PRO A 204 3.21 -4.78 14.98
CA PRO A 204 2.54 -4.73 16.28
C PRO A 204 1.11 -4.22 16.12
N TYR A 205 0.16 -5.08 16.49
CA TYR A 205 -1.27 -4.76 16.54
C TYR A 205 -1.62 -4.08 17.87
N GLY A 206 -2.49 -3.07 17.83
CA GLY A 206 -2.95 -2.34 19.02
C GLY A 206 -3.90 -3.13 19.91
N GLU A 207 -3.45 -4.28 20.41
CA GLU A 207 -4.22 -5.22 21.24
C GLU A 207 -4.79 -4.54 22.49
N ASP A 208 -3.99 -3.76 23.21
CA ASP A 208 -4.42 -3.12 24.46
C ASP A 208 -5.56 -2.12 24.21
N VAL A 209 -5.47 -1.34 23.14
CA VAL A 209 -6.51 -0.38 22.74
C VAL A 209 -7.76 -1.10 22.27
N HIS A 210 -7.62 -2.19 21.50
CA HIS A 210 -8.74 -3.03 21.11
C HIS A 210 -9.45 -3.59 22.35
N ARG A 211 -8.73 -4.21 23.28
CA ARG A 211 -9.29 -4.77 24.51
C ARG A 211 -9.95 -3.70 25.38
N LEU A 212 -9.35 -2.51 25.50
CA LEU A 212 -9.94 -1.37 26.19
C LEU A 212 -11.30 -1.01 25.58
N LEU A 213 -11.36 -0.75 24.28
CA LEU A 213 -12.60 -0.39 23.62
C LEU A 213 -13.63 -1.52 23.66
N ALA A 214 -13.21 -2.78 23.58
CA ALA A 214 -14.12 -3.93 23.69
C ALA A 214 -14.80 -3.99 25.07
N ARG A 215 -14.05 -3.72 26.16
CA ARG A 215 -14.61 -3.63 27.52
C ARG A 215 -15.66 -2.52 27.66
N HIS A 216 -15.49 -1.42 26.94
CA HIS A 216 -16.48 -0.33 26.88
C HIS A 216 -17.55 -0.55 25.80
N HIS A 217 -17.61 -1.73 25.17
CA HIS A 217 -18.53 -2.05 24.09
C HIS A 217 -18.42 -1.11 22.87
N PHE A 218 -17.21 -0.63 22.59
CA PHE A 218 -16.87 0.20 21.44
C PHE A 218 -16.01 -0.52 20.40
N ALA A 219 -15.63 -1.77 20.63
CA ALA A 219 -14.93 -2.62 19.66
C ALA A 219 -15.51 -4.05 19.71
N PRO A 220 -15.34 -4.86 18.65
CA PRO A 220 -15.67 -6.28 18.72
C PRO A 220 -14.87 -6.96 19.84
N SER A 221 -15.38 -8.07 20.35
CA SER A 221 -14.64 -8.83 21.37
C SER A 221 -13.38 -9.46 20.75
N LEU A 222 -12.20 -9.20 21.34
CA LEU A 222 -10.95 -9.87 20.96
C LEU A 222 -10.78 -11.16 21.77
N TYR A 223 -11.02 -12.32 21.13
CA TYR A 223 -10.97 -13.62 21.79
C TYR A 223 -9.54 -14.09 22.08
N GLY A 224 -8.57 -13.71 21.24
CA GLY A 224 -7.17 -14.07 21.43
C GLY A 224 -6.35 -13.89 20.16
N TYR A 225 -5.14 -14.42 20.18
CA TYR A 225 -4.27 -14.49 19.01
C TYR A 225 -3.46 -15.78 18.98
N ALA A 226 -2.96 -16.14 17.79
CA ALA A 226 -2.01 -17.20 17.59
C ALA A 226 -0.78 -16.65 16.85
N ARG A 227 0.42 -16.94 17.36
CA ARG A 227 1.69 -16.50 16.79
C ARG A 227 2.56 -17.70 16.48
N TYR A 228 3.08 -17.74 15.25
CA TYR A 228 4.05 -18.73 14.81
C TYR A 228 5.27 -18.00 14.25
N GLU A 229 6.47 -18.51 14.56
CA GLU A 229 7.71 -17.92 14.08
C GLU A 229 7.74 -17.89 12.54
N GLY A 230 8.05 -16.72 11.97
CA GLY A 230 8.09 -16.52 10.53
C GLY A 230 6.72 -16.38 9.84
N ALA A 231 5.62 -16.35 10.59
CA ALA A 231 4.27 -16.14 10.05
C ALA A 231 3.61 -14.88 10.65
N PRO A 232 2.64 -14.25 9.94
CA PRO A 232 1.80 -13.20 10.51
C PRO A 232 1.09 -13.68 11.77
N CYS A 233 0.91 -12.80 12.74
CA CYS A 233 0.11 -13.08 13.93
C CYS A 233 -1.38 -13.10 13.57
N ALA A 234 -2.09 -14.16 13.95
CA ALA A 234 -3.51 -14.31 13.70
C ALA A 234 -4.33 -13.84 14.90
N TYR A 235 -5.05 -12.72 14.77
CA TYR A 235 -5.96 -12.21 15.80
C TYR A 235 -7.38 -12.70 15.56
N ILE A 236 -8.00 -13.29 16.57
CA ILE A 236 -9.33 -13.92 16.51
C ILE A 236 -10.32 -13.05 17.28
N MET A 237 -11.36 -12.57 16.60
CA MET A 237 -12.31 -11.60 17.16
C MET A 237 -13.76 -11.85 16.73
N GLU A 238 -14.69 -11.18 17.41
CA GLU A 238 -16.11 -11.18 17.10
C GLU A 238 -16.35 -10.76 15.64
N TYR A 239 -17.14 -11.55 14.93
CA TYR A 239 -17.55 -11.23 13.57
C TYR A 239 -18.79 -10.34 13.55
N LEU A 240 -18.62 -9.10 13.09
CA LEU A 240 -19.71 -8.14 12.92
C LEU A 240 -20.42 -8.41 11.58
N GLN A 241 -21.48 -9.22 11.62
CA GLN A 241 -22.20 -9.68 10.42
C GLN A 241 -22.81 -8.52 9.62
N SER A 242 -22.60 -8.50 8.30
CA SER A 242 -23.04 -7.43 7.39
C SER A 242 -24.56 -7.21 7.32
N LEU A 243 -25.36 -8.21 7.70
CA LEU A 243 -26.82 -8.07 7.79
C LEU A 243 -27.25 -7.14 8.94
N THR A 244 -26.46 -7.05 10.00
CA THR A 244 -26.79 -6.29 11.22
C THR A 244 -25.82 -5.15 11.51
N TRP A 245 -24.73 -5.05 10.73
CA TRP A 245 -23.71 -4.03 10.86
C TRP A 245 -23.33 -3.45 9.49
N THR A 246 -23.17 -2.14 9.41
CA THR A 246 -22.68 -1.43 8.23
C THR A 246 -21.61 -0.42 8.62
N THR A 247 -20.70 -0.06 7.70
CA THR A 247 -19.73 1.02 7.98
C THR A 247 -20.43 2.36 8.06
N LEU A 248 -19.87 3.28 8.86
CA LEU A 248 -20.35 4.66 8.95
C LEU A 248 -20.23 5.35 7.59
N TYR A 249 -19.18 5.04 6.81
CA TYR A 249 -19.02 5.50 5.43
C TYR A 249 -20.22 5.14 4.55
N ASN A 250 -20.66 3.88 4.57
CA ASN A 250 -21.81 3.45 3.77
C ASN A 250 -23.12 4.07 4.30
N PHE A 251 -23.26 4.18 5.61
CA PHE A 251 -24.44 4.78 6.24
C PHE A 251 -24.57 6.28 5.93
N SER A 252 -23.47 7.04 5.97
CA SER A 252 -23.49 8.50 5.76
C SER A 252 -23.85 8.91 4.34
N ARG A 253 -23.72 8.01 3.36
CA ARG A 253 -24.17 8.24 1.98
C ARG A 253 -25.69 8.13 1.81
N GLY A 254 -26.39 7.60 2.81
CA GLY A 254 -27.85 7.55 2.85
C GLY A 254 -28.48 8.77 3.55
N ASN A 255 -29.81 8.78 3.61
CA ASN A 255 -30.56 9.85 4.30
C ASN A 255 -30.61 9.61 5.81
N ALA A 256 -29.52 9.94 6.52
CA ALA A 256 -29.48 9.89 7.98
C ALA A 256 -30.38 10.98 8.60
N SER A 257 -31.30 10.59 9.48
CA SER A 257 -32.16 11.57 10.15
C SER A 257 -31.36 12.43 11.14
N ASN A 258 -31.87 13.61 11.49
CA ASN A 258 -31.26 14.46 12.53
C ASN A 258 -31.10 13.75 13.89
N LYS A 259 -31.99 12.78 14.19
CA LYS A 259 -31.86 11.96 15.41
C LYS A 259 -30.67 11.00 15.32
N ASP A 260 -30.41 10.43 14.15
CA ASP A 260 -29.30 9.51 13.91
C ASP A 260 -27.96 10.24 13.97
N LYS A 261 -27.85 11.38 13.28
CA LYS A 261 -26.68 12.26 13.32
C LYS A 261 -26.27 12.60 14.75
N ARG A 262 -27.24 12.98 15.60
CA ARG A 262 -26.99 13.29 17.03
C ARG A 262 -26.60 12.06 17.85
N ALA A 263 -27.21 10.90 17.59
CA ALA A 263 -26.90 9.67 18.31
C ALA A 263 -25.50 9.16 17.98
N ILE A 264 -25.10 9.22 16.70
CA ILE A 264 -23.74 8.90 16.23
C ILE A 264 -22.74 9.86 16.88
N ARG A 265 -22.99 11.18 16.82
CA ARG A 265 -22.12 12.18 17.44
C ARG A 265 -21.85 11.89 18.92
N ARG A 266 -22.90 11.65 19.71
CA ARG A 266 -22.76 11.34 21.15
C ARG A 266 -21.91 10.10 21.39
N SER A 267 -22.06 9.09 20.55
CA SER A 267 -21.33 7.82 20.70
C SER A 267 -19.85 8.00 20.35
N LEU A 268 -19.55 8.77 19.30
CA LEU A 268 -18.18 9.12 18.92
C LEU A 268 -17.50 10.04 19.94
N GLN A 269 -18.22 11.00 20.52
CA GLN A 269 -17.69 11.85 21.59
C GLN A 269 -17.32 11.02 22.82
N HIS A 270 -18.15 10.05 23.20
CA HIS A 270 -17.85 9.14 24.31
C HIS A 270 -16.65 8.24 23.99
N LEU A 271 -16.60 7.66 22.79
CA LEU A 271 -15.46 6.88 22.31
C LEU A 271 -14.16 7.67 22.39
N VAL A 272 -14.13 8.88 21.83
CA VAL A 272 -12.94 9.74 21.83
C VAL A 272 -12.54 10.12 23.26
N GLY A 273 -13.52 10.41 24.14
CA GLY A 273 -13.26 10.65 25.55
C GLY A 273 -12.56 9.48 26.24
N ILE A 274 -13.02 8.24 26.01
CA ILE A 274 -12.37 7.04 26.57
C ILE A 274 -10.91 6.94 26.10
N LEU A 275 -10.63 7.20 24.82
CA LEU A 275 -9.26 7.15 24.29
C LEU A 275 -8.37 8.21 24.95
N GLU A 276 -8.87 9.43 25.08
CA GLU A 276 -8.16 10.55 25.73
C GLU A 276 -7.91 10.30 27.22
N ASP A 277 -8.93 9.86 27.96
CA ASP A 277 -8.85 9.58 29.41
C ASP A 277 -7.85 8.46 29.72
N ASN A 278 -7.64 7.53 28.78
CA ASN A 278 -6.67 6.42 28.92
C ASN A 278 -5.32 6.71 28.23
N GLN A 279 -5.12 7.92 27.69
CA GLN A 279 -3.89 8.32 26.98
C GLN A 279 -3.49 7.36 25.84
N VAL A 280 -4.48 6.83 25.13
CA VAL A 280 -4.28 5.93 23.99
C VAL A 280 -4.88 6.51 22.72
N VAL A 281 -4.35 6.07 21.59
CA VAL A 281 -4.78 6.50 20.26
C VAL A 281 -5.20 5.30 19.42
N HIS A 282 -6.16 5.51 18.52
CA HIS A 282 -6.47 4.54 17.47
C HIS A 282 -5.65 4.84 16.21
N GLY A 283 -5.41 6.12 15.93
CA GLY A 283 -4.64 6.58 14.78
C GLY A 283 -5.46 6.66 13.48
N ASP A 284 -6.41 5.74 13.31
CA ASP A 284 -7.19 5.62 12.07
C ASP A 284 -8.74 5.67 12.23
N LEU A 285 -9.27 6.66 12.95
CA LEU A 285 -10.74 6.82 13.17
C LEU A 285 -11.48 7.42 11.96
N ARG A 286 -11.36 6.77 10.81
CA ARG A 286 -12.10 7.11 9.59
C ARG A 286 -13.48 6.45 9.57
N PRO A 287 -14.46 6.99 8.80
CA PRO A 287 -15.79 6.39 8.64
C PRO A 287 -15.81 4.92 8.22
N VAL A 288 -14.79 4.46 7.50
CA VAL A 288 -14.67 3.06 7.05
C VAL A 288 -14.31 2.10 8.19
N ASN A 289 -13.68 2.60 9.26
CA ASN A 289 -13.22 1.82 10.42
C ASN A 289 -14.22 1.89 11.59
N ILE A 290 -15.42 2.42 11.36
CA ILE A 290 -16.47 2.56 12.36
C ILE A 290 -17.71 1.83 11.84
N MET A 291 -18.12 0.79 12.54
CA MET A 291 -19.32 0.01 12.25
C MET A 291 -20.51 0.53 13.07
N LEU A 292 -21.68 0.59 12.46
CA LEU A 292 -22.97 0.96 13.04
C LEU A 292 -23.90 -0.26 13.03
N GLN A 293 -24.56 -0.52 14.16
CA GLN A 293 -25.61 -1.54 14.19
C GLN A 293 -26.87 -1.02 13.51
N VAL A 294 -27.43 -1.83 12.61
CA VAL A 294 -28.67 -1.53 11.88
C VAL A 294 -29.68 -2.67 12.07
N ASP A 295 -30.96 -2.34 11.91
CA ASP A 295 -32.06 -3.32 11.85
C ASP A 295 -32.22 -3.91 10.44
N ASP A 296 -33.20 -4.80 10.29
CA ASP A 296 -33.49 -5.49 9.02
C ASP A 296 -33.89 -4.53 7.89
N GLU A 297 -34.35 -3.31 8.23
CA GLU A 297 -34.67 -2.24 7.28
C GLU A 297 -33.47 -1.31 7.01
N ARG A 298 -32.27 -1.68 7.50
CA ARG A 298 -31.04 -0.88 7.47
C ARG A 298 -31.14 0.47 8.18
N LYS A 299 -32.06 0.62 9.13
CA LYS A 299 -32.15 1.82 9.99
C LYS A 299 -31.24 1.68 11.20
N LEU A 300 -30.74 2.81 11.68
CA LEU A 300 -29.80 2.84 12.81
C LEU A 300 -30.47 2.34 14.11
N VAL A 301 -29.87 1.34 14.73
CA VAL A 301 -30.25 0.88 16.07
C VAL A 301 -29.76 1.88 17.11
N ARG A 302 -30.67 2.38 17.95
CA ARG A 302 -30.39 3.40 18.97
C ARG A 302 -30.83 2.94 20.35
N SER A 303 -30.13 3.41 21.39
CA SER A 303 -30.63 3.30 22.76
C SER A 303 -31.89 4.13 22.96
N LYS A 304 -32.78 3.66 23.83
CA LYS A 304 -34.03 4.35 24.18
C LYS A 304 -33.72 5.56 25.09
N GLY A 305 -34.49 6.64 24.95
CA GLY A 305 -34.42 7.82 25.84
C GLY A 305 -33.97 9.12 25.17
N ARG A 306 -34.04 10.22 25.93
CA ARG A 306 -33.79 11.61 25.47
C ARG A 306 -32.34 11.81 24.99
N LYS A 307 -31.38 11.06 25.55
CA LYS A 307 -29.95 11.04 25.18
C LYS A 307 -29.57 9.80 24.36
N SER A 308 -30.39 9.41 23.39
CA SER A 308 -30.16 8.21 22.57
C SER A 308 -28.77 8.16 21.94
N THR A 309 -28.12 7.01 22.00
CA THR A 309 -26.80 6.74 21.43
C THR A 309 -26.92 5.70 20.33
N ALA A 310 -26.02 5.75 19.37
CA ALA A 310 -25.87 4.74 18.35
C ALA A 310 -25.01 3.61 18.91
N LYS A 311 -25.30 2.36 18.55
CA LYS A 311 -24.37 1.26 18.87
C LYS A 311 -23.28 1.23 17.80
N ILE A 312 -22.06 1.61 18.18
CA ILE A 312 -20.89 1.62 17.30
C ILE A 312 -19.86 0.55 17.69
N ARG A 313 -19.06 0.12 16.72
CA ARG A 313 -17.87 -0.72 16.92
C ARG A 313 -16.74 -0.18 16.05
N VAL A 314 -15.61 0.16 16.66
CA VAL A 314 -14.38 0.52 15.98
C VAL A 314 -13.63 -0.76 15.61
N VAL A 315 -13.08 -0.78 14.40
CA VAL A 315 -12.27 -1.87 13.87
C VAL A 315 -10.95 -1.28 13.34
N ASP A 316 -10.01 -2.17 12.98
CA ASP A 316 -8.72 -1.82 12.37
C ASP A 316 -7.72 -1.09 13.29
N PHE A 317 -7.24 -1.82 14.30
CA PHE A 317 -6.32 -1.33 15.36
C PHE A 317 -4.83 -1.38 14.97
N ASP A 318 -4.49 -1.37 13.68
CA ASP A 318 -3.10 -1.57 13.24
C ASP A 318 -2.19 -0.40 13.62
N TRP A 319 -2.74 0.79 13.87
CA TRP A 319 -1.98 1.98 14.27
C TRP A 319 -2.23 2.38 15.73
N ALA A 320 -2.98 1.56 16.47
CA ALA A 320 -3.44 1.90 17.79
C ALA A 320 -2.37 1.58 18.85
N GLY A 321 -2.27 2.43 19.86
CA GLY A 321 -1.33 2.26 20.96
C GLY A 321 -1.37 3.44 21.92
N LYS A 322 -0.31 3.62 22.70
CA LYS A 322 -0.19 4.79 23.58
C LYS A 322 0.06 6.06 22.76
N ALA A 323 -0.58 7.15 23.17
CA ALA A 323 -0.40 8.45 22.55
C ALA A 323 1.08 8.86 22.58
N GLY A 324 1.61 9.34 21.45
CA GLY A 324 3.01 9.75 21.32
C GLY A 324 4.03 8.62 21.16
N GLU A 325 3.65 7.36 21.42
CA GLU A 325 4.56 6.20 21.31
C GLU A 325 4.40 5.43 19.99
N VAL A 326 3.23 5.49 19.36
CA VAL A 326 2.98 4.89 18.04
C VAL A 326 3.09 5.92 16.92
N LEU A 327 3.50 5.50 15.73
CA LEU A 327 3.77 6.36 14.58
C LEU A 327 2.71 6.18 13.49
N TYR A 328 2.45 7.25 12.74
CA TYR A 328 1.77 7.12 11.46
C TYR A 328 2.63 6.36 10.45
N PRO A 329 2.05 5.52 9.58
CA PRO A 329 2.82 4.84 8.55
C PRO A 329 3.40 5.83 7.53
N VAL A 330 4.58 5.51 7.00
CA VAL A 330 5.29 6.30 5.96
C VAL A 330 4.43 6.50 4.71
N LEU A 331 3.68 5.46 4.33
CA LEU A 331 2.77 5.47 3.19
C LEU A 331 1.33 5.46 3.70
N ARG A 332 0.59 6.52 3.39
CA ARG A 332 -0.81 6.71 3.78
C ARG A 332 -1.55 7.44 2.67
N ASN A 333 -2.88 7.36 2.68
CA ASN A 333 -3.71 8.04 1.70
C ASN A 333 -3.47 9.56 1.81
N GLN A 334 -3.01 10.19 0.72
CA GLN A 334 -2.71 11.62 0.66
C GLN A 334 -3.97 12.50 0.55
N ASP A 335 -5.11 11.91 0.20
CA ASP A 335 -6.40 12.60 0.11
C ASP A 335 -7.04 12.86 1.48
N ILE A 336 -6.40 12.39 2.55
CA ILE A 336 -6.88 12.53 3.92
C ILE A 336 -6.00 13.55 4.63
N ASP A 337 -6.63 14.56 5.22
CA ASP A 337 -5.96 15.56 6.04
C ASP A 337 -5.62 14.94 7.41
N TRP A 338 -4.48 14.25 7.46
CA TRP A 338 -4.00 13.58 8.65
C TRP A 338 -3.51 14.60 9.69
N PRO A 339 -3.91 14.49 10.97
CA PRO A 339 -3.50 15.40 12.04
C PRO A 339 -1.99 15.54 12.28
N GLY A 340 -1.18 14.56 11.87
CA GLY A 340 0.27 14.55 12.10
C GLY A 340 1.05 14.14 10.86
N ASN A 341 2.37 14.26 10.93
CA ASN A 341 3.27 13.97 9.81
C ASN A 341 3.39 12.47 9.52
N SER A 342 3.79 12.14 8.30
CA SER A 342 4.14 10.77 7.94
C SER A 342 5.35 10.33 8.75
N ASP A 343 5.36 9.09 9.26
CA ASP A 343 6.38 8.58 10.19
C ASP A 343 6.49 9.37 11.52
N GLY A 344 5.55 10.28 11.77
CA GLY A 344 5.49 11.07 12.99
C GLY A 344 4.60 10.42 14.07
N PRO A 345 4.75 10.82 15.34
CA PRO A 345 3.96 10.29 16.44
C PRO A 345 2.46 10.59 16.28
N ILE A 346 1.64 9.66 16.74
CA ILE A 346 0.19 9.82 16.84
C ILE A 346 -0.14 10.36 18.24
N GLU A 347 -0.43 11.65 18.33
CA GLU A 347 -0.68 12.35 19.59
C GLU A 347 -2.12 12.18 20.09
N GLY A 348 -2.34 12.37 21.39
CA GLY A 348 -3.64 12.13 22.06
C GLY A 348 -4.82 12.92 21.46
N GLY A 349 -4.56 14.09 20.86
CA GLY A 349 -5.58 14.90 20.19
C GLY A 349 -5.90 14.49 18.75
N HIS A 350 -5.09 13.65 18.11
CA HIS A 350 -5.22 13.34 16.69
C HIS A 350 -6.53 12.60 16.36
N ASN A 351 -6.96 11.65 17.20
CA ASN A 351 -8.24 10.97 17.04
C ASN A 351 -9.41 11.96 16.93
N ARG A 352 -9.43 12.94 17.84
CA ARG A 352 -10.46 13.98 17.90
C ARG A 352 -10.40 14.89 16.67
N GLN A 353 -9.21 15.33 16.27
CA GLN A 353 -9.02 16.17 15.08
C GLN A 353 -9.48 15.45 13.81
N LEU A 354 -9.11 14.17 13.65
CA LEU A 354 -9.52 13.36 12.51
C LEU A 354 -11.05 13.19 12.47
N VAL A 355 -11.71 12.91 13.60
CA VAL A 355 -13.18 12.83 13.62
C VAL A 355 -13.81 14.17 13.23
N LYS A 356 -13.29 15.29 13.71
CA LYS A 356 -13.82 16.62 13.35
C LYS A 356 -13.73 16.89 11.85
N SER A 357 -12.62 16.52 11.20
CA SER A 357 -12.37 16.87 9.79
C SER A 357 -13.44 16.28 8.87
N TRP A 358 -13.86 15.03 9.11
CA TRP A 358 -14.88 14.39 8.27
C TRP A 358 -16.32 14.50 8.80
N PHE A 359 -16.54 14.72 10.11
CA PHE A 359 -17.89 14.62 10.69
C PHE A 359 -18.85 15.70 10.17
N TYR A 360 -18.36 16.93 10.00
CA TYR A 360 -19.19 18.01 9.47
C TYR A 360 -19.57 17.76 8.01
N GLU A 361 -18.64 17.29 7.18
CA GLU A 361 -18.93 16.95 5.78
C GLU A 361 -19.93 15.80 5.68
N ALA A 362 -19.78 14.77 6.51
CA ALA A 362 -20.66 13.61 6.50
C ALA A 362 -22.09 13.92 6.97
N PHE A 363 -22.29 14.87 7.88
CA PHE A 363 -23.58 15.05 8.56
C PHE A 363 -24.12 16.48 8.61
N SER A 364 -23.36 17.48 8.17
CA SER A 364 -23.68 18.92 8.26
C SER A 364 -24.00 19.34 9.70
N LEU A 365 -23.27 18.79 10.67
CA LEU A 365 -23.45 19.04 12.11
C LEU A 365 -22.07 19.14 12.77
N PRO A 366 -21.78 20.18 13.58
CA PRO A 366 -20.48 20.32 14.25
C PRO A 366 -20.28 19.25 15.32
N PHE A 367 -19.06 18.70 15.39
CA PHE A 367 -18.72 17.62 16.33
C PHE A 367 -18.66 18.10 17.78
N ASP A 368 -18.01 19.23 18.09
CA ASP A 368 -17.74 19.69 19.46
C ASP A 368 -18.88 20.47 20.15
N THR A 369 -20.05 20.61 19.52
CA THR A 369 -21.12 21.38 20.15
C THR A 369 -21.56 20.71 21.46
N VAL A 370 -21.21 21.33 22.58
CA VAL A 370 -21.74 20.99 23.91
C VAL A 370 -23.25 21.22 23.86
N PRO A 371 -24.10 20.28 24.31
CA PRO A 371 -25.52 20.59 24.47
C PRO A 371 -25.64 21.80 25.41
N PRO A 372 -26.44 22.84 25.08
CA PRO A 372 -26.56 24.00 25.96
C PRO A 372 -26.98 23.56 27.37
N LYS A 373 -26.24 24.03 28.39
CA LYS A 373 -26.48 23.74 29.82
C LYS A 373 -27.90 24.07 30.31
N ASN A 374 -28.67 24.84 29.54
CA ASN A 374 -29.98 25.37 29.94
C ASN A 374 -31.18 24.56 29.45
N ALA A 375 -31.00 23.45 28.74
CA ALA A 375 -32.14 22.62 28.31
C ALA A 375 -32.78 21.80 29.46
N ASP A 376 -32.19 21.81 30.66
CA ASP A 376 -32.68 21.09 31.86
C ASP A 376 -33.41 22.02 32.87
N LEU A 377 -33.63 23.30 32.56
CA LEU A 377 -34.28 24.27 33.48
C LEU A 377 -35.69 24.71 33.08
N GLU A 378 -36.16 24.45 31.85
CA GLU A 378 -37.53 24.82 31.44
C GLU A 378 -38.61 23.78 31.78
N ASP A 379 -38.25 22.55 32.15
CA ASP A 379 -39.19 21.45 32.44
C ASP A 379 -39.60 21.37 33.94
N ARG A 380 -39.31 22.41 34.74
CA ARG A 380 -39.77 22.55 36.15
C ARG A 380 -41.01 23.45 36.31
N ARG A 381 -41.59 23.90 35.21
CA ARG A 381 -42.87 24.63 35.21
C ARG A 381 -43.87 23.84 34.37
N HIS A 382 -44.34 22.72 34.91
CA HIS A 382 -45.67 22.10 34.69
C HIS A 382 -45.67 20.68 35.31
N THR A 383 -45.74 20.64 36.64
CA THR A 383 -46.29 19.51 37.40
C THR A 383 -47.17 20.08 38.49
#